data_AF-A0A3N0CAP8-F1
#
_entry.id   AF-A0A3N0CAP8-F1
#
_cell.length_a   1.000
_cell.length_b   1.000
_cell.length_c   1.000
_cell.angle_alpha   90.00
_cell.angle_beta   90.00
_cell.angle_gamma   90.00
#
_symmetry.space_group_name_H-M   'P 1'
#
loop_
_entity.id
_entity.type
_entity.pdbx_description
1 polymer ?
#
loop_
_entity_poly.entity_id
_entity_poly.type
_entity_poly.pdbx_seq_one_letter_code
_entity_poly.pdbx_strand_id
1 'polypeptide(L)'
;MGASAPPIREVPVPRSAPAAFVALLLALTCLVTSGPSQAARSAKRPPAPTATPAVPLQGTTVTLRAKFPTKFRRPATLQINTGAGWRNVQTKKTQRNGRVAFAVTVPGNVLYRVRAKKVRHHGVKKLLITQARRVPAKPRAELVTGTPAGKSTGKEGGSVELSADARYVVFMSAATNLVQGVTGYTENNSHIYLRDRVARTTVLVDGASASVAGNGTSSHPGISRDGRYVTFASLADNLVDWDSNDKQDIFRWDRTNGTIIRVTSDAFGDPTDNSSYDPVISANGSRIAYSTDATTIDSDDDNGVSDVYVWDSGTGKSERVSEDVLGNDSNGASYAPSISADGAYVGYQSNASDLVIGDSNGTADVYRRNIAAGTNARVSVATSGQPNGYSTQAAVSATGRYVAFASQADNLVAGGSPDNGSTNVFVRDMTAGTTVLASRDRVSGPTNGMSYGATSISDDGRLVTFPSMATDLVAGDTNGKPDGFLWDRSTGKVSMIVRDKLWGPTNGPIFEPVLSADTKWVGFYTQASDLSPSDTSPVTDGFVWRR
;
A
#
# COMPACT_ATOMS: atom_id res chain seq x y z
N MET A 1 -27.39 1.72 -66.14
CA MET A 1 -27.50 0.25 -66.05
C MET A 1 -28.04 -0.03 -64.65
N GLY A 2 -29.36 -0.23 -64.44
CA GLY A 2 -30.20 -1.36 -64.88
C GLY A 2 -30.02 -2.49 -63.85
N ALA A 3 -31.01 -3.06 -63.16
CA ALA A 3 -32.47 -3.06 -63.29
C ALA A 3 -33.14 -3.45 -61.94
N SER A 4 -34.46 -3.26 -61.87
CA SER A 4 -35.38 -3.50 -60.75
C SER A 4 -35.90 -4.94 -60.62
N ALA A 5 -36.25 -5.36 -59.38
CA ALA A 5 -37.46 -6.12 -58.92
C ALA A 5 -37.14 -7.05 -57.70
N PRO A 6 -38.12 -7.62 -56.96
CA PRO A 6 -38.98 -7.00 -55.92
C PRO A 6 -38.94 -7.83 -54.57
N PRO A 7 -39.81 -7.57 -53.55
CA PRO A 7 -39.49 -7.83 -52.12
C PRO A 7 -39.97 -9.20 -51.58
N ILE A 8 -39.31 -9.71 -50.53
CA ILE A 8 -39.70 -10.94 -49.82
C ILE A 8 -39.70 -10.71 -48.29
N ARG A 9 -40.84 -11.03 -47.66
CA ARG A 9 -41.06 -11.24 -46.22
C ARG A 9 -40.44 -12.57 -45.78
N GLU A 10 -39.75 -12.60 -44.64
CA GLU A 10 -39.54 -13.85 -43.90
C GLU A 10 -39.81 -13.70 -42.39
N VAL A 11 -40.25 -14.82 -41.84
CA VAL A 11 -40.90 -15.14 -40.56
C VAL A 11 -39.83 -15.56 -39.52
N PRO A 12 -40.08 -15.45 -38.19
CA PRO A 12 -39.03 -15.66 -37.20
C PRO A 12 -38.68 -17.14 -36.98
N VAL A 13 -37.38 -17.42 -36.82
CA VAL A 13 -36.83 -18.75 -36.51
C VAL A 13 -36.77 -18.96 -34.98
N PRO A 14 -37.21 -20.13 -34.47
CA PRO A 14 -37.19 -20.47 -33.05
C PRO A 14 -35.81 -20.96 -32.60
N ARG A 15 -35.36 -20.62 -31.39
CA ARG A 15 -34.20 -21.27 -30.77
C ARG A 15 -34.63 -22.35 -29.78
N SER A 16 -34.25 -23.56 -30.15
CA SER A 16 -34.31 -24.83 -29.45
C SER A 16 -33.49 -24.85 -28.15
N ALA A 17 -34.01 -25.58 -27.16
CA ALA A 17 -33.34 -25.99 -25.92
C ALA A 17 -32.31 -27.11 -26.15
N PRO A 18 -31.38 -27.33 -25.20
CA PRO A 18 -30.79 -28.65 -25.00
C PRO A 18 -31.14 -29.28 -23.64
N ALA A 19 -31.71 -30.47 -23.75
CA ALA A 19 -31.47 -31.72 -23.02
C ALA A 19 -31.11 -31.75 -21.51
N ALA A 20 -32.06 -32.37 -20.79
CA ALA A 20 -32.01 -33.23 -19.61
C ALA A 20 -30.65 -33.76 -19.08
N PHE A 21 -30.55 -33.78 -17.74
CA PHE A 21 -29.96 -34.91 -17.00
C PHE A 21 -30.94 -35.41 -15.92
N VAL A 22 -31.02 -36.74 -15.83
CA VAL A 22 -32.01 -37.57 -15.16
C VAL A 22 -31.90 -37.51 -13.64
N ALA A 23 -33.04 -37.40 -12.96
CA ALA A 23 -33.19 -37.73 -11.55
C ALA A 23 -33.40 -39.25 -11.39
N LEU A 24 -32.62 -39.89 -10.52
CA LEU A 24 -32.98 -41.19 -9.96
C LEU A 24 -32.94 -41.12 -8.43
N LEU A 25 -34.08 -41.46 -7.85
CA LEU A 25 -34.35 -41.65 -6.43
C LEU A 25 -33.73 -42.97 -5.96
N LEU A 26 -33.13 -43.00 -4.78
CA LEU A 26 -33.06 -44.22 -3.95
C LEU A 26 -33.21 -43.81 -2.48
N ALA A 27 -34.38 -44.12 -1.93
CA ALA A 27 -34.63 -44.19 -0.51
C ALA A 27 -34.21 -45.59 -0.02
N LEU A 28 -33.62 -45.69 1.17
CA LEU A 28 -33.70 -46.92 1.96
C LEU A 28 -33.99 -46.60 3.42
N THR A 29 -35.17 -47.05 3.84
CA THR A 29 -35.72 -47.16 5.19
C THR A 29 -35.04 -48.28 5.99
N CYS A 30 -34.85 -48.08 7.30
CA CYS A 30 -34.75 -49.21 8.24
C CYS A 30 -36.13 -49.86 8.40
N LEU A 31 -36.20 -51.19 8.24
CA LEU A 31 -37.34 -52.01 8.67
C LEU A 31 -37.29 -52.22 10.19
N VAL A 32 -38.44 -51.99 10.85
CA VAL A 32 -39.01 -52.92 11.84
C VAL A 32 -40.54 -52.90 11.64
N THR A 33 -41.14 -54.08 11.65
CA THR A 33 -42.51 -54.42 11.25
C THR A 33 -43.57 -54.17 12.32
N SER A 34 -44.78 -53.74 11.92
CA SER A 34 -46.09 -54.41 12.16
C SER A 34 -47.30 -53.46 12.07
N GLY A 35 -48.37 -53.92 11.37
CA GLY A 35 -49.77 -53.53 11.61
C GLY A 35 -50.41 -52.49 10.67
N PRO A 36 -51.46 -52.82 9.89
CA PRO A 36 -52.22 -51.86 9.08
C PRO A 36 -53.50 -51.36 9.79
N SER A 37 -53.85 -50.08 9.66
CA SER A 37 -55.25 -49.61 9.77
C SER A 37 -55.45 -48.13 9.39
N GLN A 38 -56.16 -47.94 8.28
CA GLN A 38 -57.19 -46.94 7.97
C GLN A 38 -56.93 -45.40 8.05
N ALA A 39 -56.98 -44.81 6.84
CA ALA A 39 -57.79 -43.66 6.39
C ALA A 39 -58.23 -42.56 7.39
N ALA A 40 -57.89 -41.29 7.09
CA ALA A 40 -58.85 -40.28 6.62
C ALA A 40 -58.24 -38.87 6.39
N ARG A 41 -58.43 -38.38 5.15
CA ARG A 41 -58.73 -37.03 4.64
C ARG A 41 -58.27 -35.72 5.34
N SER A 42 -57.61 -34.93 4.48
CA SER A 42 -57.79 -33.48 4.16
C SER A 42 -57.31 -32.39 5.12
N ALA A 43 -56.31 -31.61 4.68
CA ALA A 43 -56.51 -30.28 4.07
C ALA A 43 -55.14 -29.69 3.62
N LYS A 44 -55.13 -29.06 2.43
CA LYS A 44 -53.96 -28.49 1.75
C LYS A 44 -53.28 -27.38 2.56
N ARG A 45 -51.96 -27.45 2.70
CA ARG A 45 -51.07 -26.29 2.95
C ARG A 45 -50.02 -26.26 1.82
N PRO A 46 -49.72 -25.10 1.21
CA PRO A 46 -48.73 -25.01 0.14
C PRO A 46 -47.36 -25.52 0.63
N PRO A 47 -46.55 -26.16 -0.24
CA PRO A 47 -45.25 -26.66 0.17
C PRO A 47 -44.38 -25.49 0.66
N ALA A 48 -43.82 -25.65 1.85
CA ALA A 48 -42.78 -24.76 2.34
C ALA A 48 -41.59 -24.79 1.36
N PRO A 49 -40.89 -23.67 1.13
CA PRO A 49 -39.71 -23.67 0.28
C PRO A 49 -38.70 -24.70 0.81
N THR A 50 -38.44 -25.71 0.00
CA THR A 50 -37.48 -26.78 0.24
C THR A 50 -36.09 -26.17 0.32
N ALA A 51 -35.55 -26.05 1.53
CA ALA A 51 -34.17 -25.68 1.74
C ALA A 51 -33.28 -26.82 1.25
N THR A 52 -32.42 -26.53 0.28
CA THR A 52 -31.32 -27.40 -0.18
C THR A 52 -30.46 -27.83 1.01
N PRO A 53 -29.97 -29.09 1.09
CA PRO A 53 -29.14 -29.53 2.19
C PRO A 53 -27.89 -28.67 2.33
N ALA A 54 -27.56 -28.31 3.58
CA ALA A 54 -26.34 -27.58 3.92
C ALA A 54 -25.10 -28.36 3.45
N VAL A 55 -24.31 -27.76 2.57
CA VAL A 55 -23.00 -28.28 2.19
C VAL A 55 -22.12 -28.37 3.46
N PRO A 56 -21.56 -29.54 3.79
CA PRO A 56 -20.75 -29.69 4.98
C PRO A 56 -19.39 -29.01 4.82
N LEU A 57 -18.96 -28.35 5.89
CA LEU A 57 -17.74 -27.56 5.93
C LEU A 57 -16.62 -28.38 6.60
N GLN A 58 -15.50 -28.64 5.92
CA GLN A 58 -14.29 -29.31 6.45
C GLN A 58 -13.02 -28.55 6.02
N GLY A 59 -12.04 -28.24 6.89
CA GLY A 59 -10.69 -27.88 6.41
C GLY A 59 -9.85 -26.82 7.14
N THR A 60 -10.28 -25.57 7.35
CA THR A 60 -9.48 -24.53 8.11
C THR A 60 -10.32 -23.35 8.66
N THR A 61 -9.93 -22.82 9.82
CA THR A 61 -10.64 -21.95 10.78
C THR A 61 -11.32 -20.66 10.22
N VAL A 62 -12.64 -20.49 10.40
CA VAL A 62 -13.48 -19.35 9.93
C VAL A 62 -14.08 -18.54 11.07
N THR A 63 -13.73 -17.25 11.19
CA THR A 63 -14.30 -16.35 12.21
C THR A 63 -15.72 -15.87 11.84
N LEU A 64 -16.74 -16.33 12.57
CA LEU A 64 -18.13 -15.89 12.44
C LEU A 64 -18.48 -14.80 13.46
N ARG A 65 -19.01 -13.65 13.02
CA ARG A 65 -19.52 -12.58 13.90
C ARG A 65 -21.05 -12.61 13.97
N ALA A 66 -21.60 -12.88 15.15
CA ALA A 66 -23.05 -12.84 15.38
C ALA A 66 -23.43 -11.81 16.46
N LYS A 67 -24.56 -11.10 16.25
CA LYS A 67 -25.18 -10.19 17.23
C LYS A 67 -26.33 -10.95 17.89
N PHE A 68 -26.20 -11.22 19.19
CA PHE A 68 -27.14 -12.02 19.96
C PHE A 68 -28.12 -11.12 20.74
N PRO A 69 -29.41 -11.48 20.83
CA PRO A 69 -30.41 -10.65 21.50
C PRO A 69 -30.25 -10.55 23.03
N THR A 70 -29.51 -11.47 23.67
CA THR A 70 -29.38 -11.52 25.14
C THR A 70 -28.01 -12.08 25.58
N LYS A 71 -27.49 -11.58 26.72
CA LYS A 71 -26.23 -12.03 27.34
C LYS A 71 -26.30 -13.52 27.75
N PHE A 72 -25.23 -14.28 27.49
CA PHE A 72 -25.06 -15.63 28.04
C PHE A 72 -24.24 -15.55 29.33
N ARG A 73 -24.71 -16.12 30.45
CA ARG A 73 -24.04 -16.05 31.76
C ARG A 73 -22.92 -17.10 31.96
N ARG A 74 -22.78 -18.07 31.05
CA ARG A 74 -21.75 -19.13 31.04
C ARG A 74 -21.20 -19.32 29.61
N PRO A 75 -19.98 -19.86 29.44
CA PRO A 75 -19.47 -20.26 28.12
C PRO A 75 -20.46 -21.21 27.42
N ALA A 76 -20.73 -20.98 26.13
CA ALA A 76 -21.64 -21.82 25.36
C ALA A 76 -20.82 -22.76 24.47
N THR A 77 -21.10 -24.06 24.52
CA THR A 77 -20.54 -25.03 23.57
C THR A 77 -21.34 -24.95 22.29
N LEU A 78 -20.70 -24.55 21.20
CA LEU A 78 -21.31 -24.57 19.87
C LEU A 78 -21.03 -25.92 19.23
N GLN A 79 -21.99 -26.50 18.50
CA GLN A 79 -21.79 -27.69 17.68
C GLN A 79 -22.03 -27.36 16.21
N ILE A 80 -21.14 -27.84 15.34
CA ILE A 80 -21.23 -27.72 13.88
C ILE A 80 -21.35 -29.12 13.27
N ASN A 81 -22.19 -29.26 12.24
CA ASN A 81 -22.32 -30.51 11.50
C ASN A 81 -21.43 -30.44 10.24
N THR A 82 -20.41 -31.28 10.18
CA THR A 82 -19.39 -31.28 9.11
C THR A 82 -19.64 -32.35 8.06
N GLY A 83 -20.87 -32.86 7.95
CA GLY A 83 -21.24 -33.95 7.02
C GLY A 83 -20.80 -35.34 7.50
N ALA A 84 -19.71 -35.41 8.26
CA ALA A 84 -19.23 -36.62 8.95
C ALA A 84 -19.72 -36.73 10.41
N GLY A 85 -20.52 -35.79 10.89
CA GLY A 85 -21.05 -35.76 12.27
C GLY A 85 -20.98 -34.38 12.94
N TRP A 86 -21.48 -34.31 14.18
CA TRP A 86 -21.47 -33.09 14.98
C TRP A 86 -20.15 -32.95 15.76
N ARG A 87 -19.47 -31.80 15.64
CA ARG A 87 -18.25 -31.48 16.41
C ARG A 87 -18.44 -30.27 17.31
N ASN A 88 -17.85 -30.32 18.52
CA ASN A 88 -17.85 -29.22 19.47
C ASN A 88 -16.84 -28.14 19.06
N VAL A 89 -17.21 -26.88 19.19
CA VAL A 89 -16.34 -25.70 18.99
C VAL A 89 -16.35 -24.89 20.27
N GLN A 90 -15.16 -24.67 20.83
CA GLN A 90 -15.00 -23.84 22.02
C GLN A 90 -15.22 -22.36 21.66
N THR A 91 -15.98 -21.66 22.50
CA THR A 91 -16.19 -20.22 22.38
C THR A 91 -15.57 -19.49 23.57
N LYS A 92 -15.02 -18.28 23.35
CA LYS A 92 -14.61 -17.38 24.44
C LYS A 92 -15.85 -16.71 25.07
N LYS A 93 -15.72 -16.17 26.29
CA LYS A 93 -16.81 -15.47 27.02
C LYS A 93 -17.50 -14.43 26.12
N THR A 94 -18.83 -14.37 26.20
CA THR A 94 -19.66 -13.37 25.52
C THR A 94 -19.30 -11.95 25.96
N GLN A 95 -19.07 -11.05 25.01
CA GLN A 95 -18.83 -9.63 25.34
C GLN A 95 -20.14 -8.93 25.79
N ARG A 96 -20.01 -7.79 26.49
CA ARG A 96 -21.11 -7.03 27.14
C ARG A 96 -22.28 -6.66 26.20
N ASN A 97 -22.04 -6.63 24.89
CA ASN A 97 -23.00 -6.30 23.82
C ASN A 97 -23.62 -7.53 23.12
N GLY A 98 -23.44 -8.73 23.68
CA GLY A 98 -24.00 -9.96 23.10
C GLY A 98 -23.38 -10.31 21.75
N ARG A 99 -22.08 -10.08 21.55
CA ARG A 99 -21.34 -10.62 20.39
C ARG A 99 -20.50 -11.82 20.81
N VAL A 100 -20.52 -12.88 20.01
CA VAL A 100 -19.60 -14.03 20.11
C VAL A 100 -18.92 -14.19 18.76
N ALA A 101 -17.59 -14.25 18.78
CA ALA A 101 -16.77 -14.69 17.67
C ALA A 101 -16.39 -16.15 17.90
N PHE A 102 -16.52 -16.99 16.88
CA PHE A 102 -16.05 -18.37 16.91
C PHE A 102 -15.53 -18.76 15.54
N ALA A 103 -14.68 -19.79 15.53
CA ALA A 103 -13.78 -20.11 14.43
C ALA A 103 -14.12 -21.54 13.90
N VAL A 104 -14.43 -21.74 12.60
CA VAL A 104 -14.90 -23.04 12.04
C VAL A 104 -14.16 -23.49 10.78
N THR A 105 -13.82 -24.76 10.67
CA THR A 105 -12.86 -25.27 9.69
C THR A 105 -13.51 -25.71 8.35
N VAL A 106 -13.29 -25.02 7.21
CA VAL A 106 -13.99 -25.19 5.88
C VAL A 106 -13.03 -25.05 4.66
N PRO A 107 -13.26 -25.64 3.45
CA PRO A 107 -12.48 -25.32 2.26
C PRO A 107 -12.98 -24.00 1.64
N GLY A 108 -12.09 -23.03 1.49
CA GLY A 108 -12.43 -21.71 0.97
C GLY A 108 -12.99 -20.77 2.05
N ASN A 109 -12.23 -19.72 2.37
CA ASN A 109 -12.60 -18.74 3.38
C ASN A 109 -13.57 -17.70 2.81
N VAL A 110 -14.83 -18.12 2.62
CA VAL A 110 -15.91 -17.22 2.20
C VAL A 110 -16.54 -16.59 3.44
N LEU A 111 -16.50 -15.26 3.55
CA LEU A 111 -17.16 -14.55 4.66
C LEU A 111 -18.68 -14.63 4.51
N TYR A 112 -19.37 -15.17 5.52
CA TYR A 112 -20.84 -15.22 5.55
C TYR A 112 -21.40 -14.33 6.66
N ARG A 113 -22.44 -13.55 6.34
CA ARG A 113 -23.33 -12.95 7.33
C ARG A 113 -24.40 -13.97 7.68
N VAL A 114 -24.44 -14.40 8.94
CA VAL A 114 -25.40 -15.43 9.40
C VAL A 114 -26.50 -14.84 10.28
N ARG A 115 -27.73 -15.37 10.15
CA ARG A 115 -28.80 -15.22 11.15
C ARG A 115 -28.97 -16.55 11.86
N ALA A 116 -29.09 -16.51 13.19
CA ALA A 116 -29.30 -17.69 14.01
C ALA A 116 -30.53 -17.52 14.91
N LYS A 117 -31.27 -18.61 15.12
CA LYS A 117 -32.36 -18.70 16.11
C LYS A 117 -31.99 -19.63 17.25
N LYS A 118 -32.55 -19.38 18.41
CA LYS A 118 -32.41 -20.26 19.57
C LYS A 118 -33.35 -21.45 19.41
N VAL A 119 -32.86 -22.66 19.63
CA VAL A 119 -33.65 -23.89 19.59
C VAL A 119 -33.36 -24.75 20.83
N ARG A 120 -34.24 -25.70 21.13
CA ARG A 120 -34.01 -26.74 22.14
C ARG A 120 -33.97 -28.10 21.44
N HIS A 121 -32.97 -28.90 21.75
CA HIS A 121 -32.85 -30.27 21.26
C HIS A 121 -32.38 -31.15 22.41
N HIS A 122 -33.17 -32.16 22.80
CA HIS A 122 -32.97 -32.98 24.01
C HIS A 122 -32.64 -32.14 25.27
N GLY A 123 -33.47 -31.14 25.58
CA GLY A 123 -33.33 -30.32 26.79
C GLY A 123 -32.22 -29.26 26.75
N VAL A 124 -31.23 -29.38 25.85
CA VAL A 124 -30.11 -28.45 25.71
C VAL A 124 -30.48 -27.26 24.81
N LYS A 125 -30.18 -26.04 25.26
CA LYS A 125 -30.34 -24.82 24.45
C LYS A 125 -29.24 -24.78 23.38
N LYS A 126 -29.63 -24.86 22.11
CA LYS A 126 -28.73 -24.75 20.95
C LYS A 126 -29.03 -23.48 20.13
N LEU A 127 -28.10 -23.11 19.26
CA LEU A 127 -28.26 -22.05 18.27
C LEU A 127 -28.26 -22.69 16.88
N LEU A 128 -29.34 -22.50 16.14
CA LEU A 128 -29.47 -22.97 14.77
C LEU A 128 -29.23 -21.79 13.82
N ILE A 129 -28.22 -21.90 12.94
CA ILE A 129 -28.02 -20.95 11.85
C ILE A 129 -29.18 -21.17 10.85
N THR A 130 -30.03 -20.18 10.68
CA THR A 130 -31.23 -20.25 9.83
C THR A 130 -31.01 -19.65 8.44
N GLN A 131 -30.04 -18.75 8.32
CA GLN A 131 -29.67 -18.13 7.04
C GLN A 131 -28.17 -17.81 7.06
N ALA A 132 -27.50 -18.03 5.94
CA ALA A 132 -26.14 -17.58 5.68
C ALA A 132 -26.14 -16.88 4.32
N ARG A 133 -25.69 -15.62 4.29
CA ARG A 133 -25.50 -14.87 3.04
C ARG A 133 -24.03 -14.58 2.87
N ARG A 134 -23.47 -14.97 1.71
CA ARG A 134 -22.12 -14.58 1.33
C ARG A 134 -22.00 -13.06 1.38
N VAL A 135 -21.01 -12.55 2.09
CA VAL A 135 -20.63 -11.15 2.02
C VAL A 135 -19.77 -11.02 0.76
N PRO A 136 -20.20 -10.27 -0.27
CA PRO A 136 -19.32 -9.96 -1.37
C PRO A 136 -18.11 -9.24 -0.78
N ALA A 137 -16.90 -9.73 -1.06
CA ALA A 137 -15.72 -8.92 -0.84
C ALA A 137 -15.91 -7.66 -1.68
N LYS A 138 -16.08 -6.49 -1.04
CA LYS A 138 -15.83 -5.25 -1.78
C LYS A 138 -14.33 -5.28 -2.08
N PRO A 139 -13.89 -5.21 -3.34
CA PRO A 139 -12.47 -5.08 -3.61
C PRO A 139 -12.01 -3.81 -2.90
N ARG A 140 -11.16 -4.00 -1.88
CA ARG A 140 -10.54 -2.89 -1.16
C ARG A 140 -9.31 -2.41 -1.91
N ALA A 141 -8.69 -3.30 -2.70
CA ALA A 141 -7.64 -3.03 -3.66
C ALA A 141 -8.23 -2.67 -5.03
N GLU A 142 -7.76 -1.56 -5.60
CA GLU A 142 -7.98 -1.15 -6.99
C GLU A 142 -6.64 -1.23 -7.72
N LEU A 143 -6.58 -1.98 -8.83
CA LEU A 143 -5.41 -2.01 -9.71
C LEU A 143 -5.30 -0.66 -10.43
N VAL A 144 -4.21 0.06 -10.23
CA VAL A 144 -4.00 1.41 -10.79
C VAL A 144 -2.99 1.44 -11.93
N THR A 145 -2.18 0.39 -12.07
CA THR A 145 -1.18 0.21 -13.13
C THR A 145 -1.71 -0.52 -14.37
N GLY A 146 -2.97 -0.96 -14.34
CA GLY A 146 -3.55 -1.73 -15.45
C GLY A 146 -3.86 -0.90 -16.70
N THR A 147 -3.94 -1.59 -17.83
CA THR A 147 -4.45 -1.06 -19.11
C THR A 147 -5.82 -0.39 -18.96
N PRO A 148 -6.28 0.39 -19.95
CA PRO A 148 -7.65 0.94 -19.95
C PRO A 148 -8.75 -0.13 -19.76
N ALA A 149 -8.50 -1.38 -20.19
CA ALA A 149 -9.38 -2.53 -19.97
C ALA A 149 -9.31 -3.12 -18.54
N GLY A 150 -8.46 -2.58 -17.67
CA GLY A 150 -8.31 -2.98 -16.26
C GLY A 150 -7.49 -4.26 -16.05
N LYS A 151 -6.62 -4.62 -17.01
CA LYS A 151 -5.73 -5.79 -16.91
C LYS A 151 -4.31 -5.37 -16.58
N SER A 152 -3.65 -6.15 -15.72
CA SER A 152 -2.19 -6.06 -15.46
C SER A 152 -1.39 -6.16 -16.77
N THR A 153 -0.26 -5.46 -16.83
CA THR A 153 0.65 -5.50 -17.98
C THR A 153 1.87 -6.38 -17.74
N GLY A 154 2.24 -6.63 -16.50
CA GLY A 154 3.44 -7.37 -16.11
C GLY A 154 4.75 -6.65 -16.42
N LYS A 155 4.70 -5.32 -16.57
CA LYS A 155 5.81 -4.41 -16.86
C LYS A 155 5.85 -3.20 -15.90
N GLU A 156 5.33 -3.35 -14.69
CA GLU A 156 5.22 -2.29 -13.70
C GLU A 156 6.51 -2.14 -12.89
N GLY A 157 6.84 -0.88 -12.58
CA GLY A 157 7.96 -0.50 -11.73
C GLY A 157 7.57 -0.34 -10.26
N GLY A 158 8.56 -0.24 -9.37
CA GLY A 158 8.39 -0.18 -7.91
C GLY A 158 8.00 1.18 -7.34
N SER A 159 7.04 1.91 -7.91
CA SER A 159 6.61 3.20 -7.32
C SER A 159 5.12 3.49 -7.59
N VAL A 160 4.38 3.83 -6.53
CA VAL A 160 2.97 4.27 -6.58
C VAL A 160 2.78 5.41 -5.58
N GLU A 161 2.58 6.64 -6.06
CA GLU A 161 2.37 7.81 -5.21
C GLU A 161 0.96 8.39 -5.34
N LEU A 162 0.47 9.01 -4.26
CA LEU A 162 -0.93 9.42 -4.13
C LEU A 162 -1.11 10.92 -3.89
N SER A 163 -2.04 11.52 -4.63
CA SER A 163 -2.66 12.80 -4.23
C SER A 163 -3.45 12.68 -2.93
N ALA A 164 -3.87 13.81 -2.34
CA ALA A 164 -4.46 13.90 -1.00
C ALA A 164 -5.63 12.95 -0.73
N ASP A 165 -6.52 12.84 -1.70
CA ASP A 165 -7.74 12.02 -1.68
C ASP A 165 -7.56 10.72 -2.47
N ALA A 166 -6.33 10.46 -2.93
CA ALA A 166 -5.93 9.43 -3.86
C ALA A 166 -6.71 9.45 -5.18
N ARG A 167 -7.31 10.57 -5.61
CA ARG A 167 -7.96 10.62 -6.92
C ARG A 167 -6.94 10.43 -8.04
N TYR A 168 -5.81 11.13 -7.94
CA TYR A 168 -4.68 11.01 -8.83
C TYR A 168 -3.63 10.10 -8.21
N VAL A 169 -3.13 9.18 -9.03
CA VAL A 169 -2.08 8.22 -8.67
C VAL A 169 -1.01 8.28 -9.75
N VAL A 170 0.24 8.47 -9.34
CA VAL A 170 1.38 8.40 -10.28
C VAL A 170 2.16 7.12 -10.04
N PHE A 171 2.65 6.53 -11.13
CA PHE A 171 3.35 5.26 -11.08
C PHE A 171 4.32 5.11 -12.25
N MET A 172 5.27 4.19 -12.08
CA MET A 172 6.26 3.85 -13.10
C MET A 172 5.87 2.55 -13.83
N SER A 173 6.04 2.51 -15.16
CA SER A 173 5.83 1.28 -15.93
C SER A 173 6.59 1.31 -17.27
N ALA A 174 7.12 0.15 -17.68
CA ALA A 174 7.68 -0.09 -19.02
C ALA A 174 6.63 -0.58 -20.03
N ALA A 175 5.33 -0.56 -19.68
CA ALA A 175 4.25 -0.88 -20.60
C ALA A 175 4.06 0.25 -21.61
N THR A 176 3.90 -0.11 -22.89
CA THR A 176 3.76 0.83 -24.01
C THR A 176 2.30 0.98 -24.48
N ASN A 177 1.35 0.41 -23.73
CA ASN A 177 -0.07 0.31 -24.10
C ASN A 177 -1.02 0.83 -23.00
N LEU A 178 -0.51 1.60 -22.04
CA LEU A 178 -1.31 2.21 -20.97
C LEU A 178 -2.06 3.47 -21.45
N VAL A 179 -1.55 4.12 -22.48
CA VAL A 179 -2.14 5.30 -23.12
C VAL A 179 -2.23 5.05 -24.62
N GLN A 180 -3.41 5.31 -25.21
CA GLN A 180 -3.64 5.06 -26.63
C GLN A 180 -3.03 6.17 -27.49
N GLY A 181 -2.36 5.80 -28.58
CA GLY A 181 -1.86 6.75 -29.58
C GLY A 181 -0.52 7.40 -29.25
N VAL A 182 0.14 6.99 -28.16
CA VAL A 182 1.52 7.39 -27.88
C VAL A 182 2.48 6.58 -28.74
N THR A 183 3.44 7.26 -29.35
CA THR A 183 4.54 6.69 -30.14
C THR A 183 5.90 7.03 -29.49
N GLY A 184 7.01 6.58 -30.08
CA GLY A 184 8.35 6.93 -29.60
C GLY A 184 8.86 6.13 -28.41
N TYR A 185 8.12 5.11 -27.96
CA TYR A 185 8.59 4.21 -26.92
C TYR A 185 9.87 3.48 -27.34
N THR A 186 10.91 3.59 -26.51
CA THR A 186 12.11 2.76 -26.59
C THR A 186 11.90 1.48 -25.79
N GLU A 187 12.44 0.36 -26.27
CA GLU A 187 12.26 -0.93 -25.61
C GLU A 187 12.86 -0.93 -24.20
N ASN A 188 12.12 -1.47 -23.24
CA ASN A 188 12.47 -1.58 -21.81
C ASN A 188 12.61 -0.27 -21.02
N ASN A 189 12.43 0.90 -21.64
CA ASN A 189 12.36 2.14 -20.88
C ASN A 189 11.13 2.15 -19.98
N SER A 190 11.34 2.53 -18.72
CA SER A 190 10.23 2.84 -17.82
C SER A 190 9.77 4.27 -18.03
N HIS A 191 8.46 4.48 -17.92
CA HIS A 191 7.80 5.77 -18.09
C HIS A 191 6.94 6.10 -16.87
N ILE A 192 6.66 7.38 -16.69
CA ILE A 192 5.80 7.88 -15.61
C ILE A 192 4.39 8.10 -16.14
N TYR A 193 3.43 7.52 -15.44
CA TYR A 193 2.02 7.63 -15.78
C TYR A 193 1.24 8.25 -14.64
N LEU A 194 0.19 9.00 -14.97
CA LEU A 194 -0.80 9.49 -14.00
C LEU A 194 -2.17 8.89 -14.31
N ARG A 195 -2.75 8.22 -13.32
CA ARG A 195 -4.12 7.69 -13.33
C ARG A 195 -5.07 8.64 -12.60
N ASP A 196 -6.11 9.12 -13.27
CA ASP A 196 -7.30 9.67 -12.61
C ASP A 196 -8.25 8.51 -12.32
N ARG A 197 -8.37 8.13 -11.04
CA ARG A 197 -9.21 7.02 -10.59
C ARG A 197 -10.71 7.30 -10.73
N VAL A 198 -11.11 8.56 -10.69
CA VAL A 198 -12.51 8.97 -10.83
C VAL A 198 -12.91 8.96 -12.30
N ALA A 199 -12.09 9.58 -13.16
CA ALA A 199 -12.33 9.61 -14.60
C ALA A 199 -11.98 8.29 -15.31
N ARG A 200 -11.18 7.43 -14.66
CA ARG A 200 -10.63 6.18 -15.21
C ARG A 200 -9.78 6.39 -16.46
N THR A 201 -9.02 7.49 -16.47
CA THR A 201 -8.10 7.84 -17.56
C THR A 201 -6.66 7.74 -17.07
N THR A 202 -5.77 7.27 -17.95
CA THR A 202 -4.32 7.30 -17.73
C THR A 202 -3.71 8.26 -18.75
N VAL A 203 -2.75 9.07 -18.33
CA VAL A 203 -1.94 9.94 -19.21
C VAL A 203 -0.46 9.63 -18.99
N LEU A 204 0.35 9.85 -20.03
CA LEU A 204 1.81 9.82 -19.95
C LEU A 204 2.28 11.16 -19.39
N VAL A 205 3.17 11.12 -18.40
CA VAL A 205 3.71 12.32 -17.72
C VAL A 205 5.03 12.74 -18.36
N ASP A 206 5.94 11.80 -18.62
CA ASP A 206 7.27 12.01 -19.19
C ASP A 206 7.26 11.89 -20.73
N GLY A 207 6.31 12.57 -21.38
CA GLY A 207 6.25 12.65 -22.84
C GLY A 207 6.89 13.92 -23.38
N ALA A 208 7.70 13.82 -24.43
CA ALA A 208 8.12 14.96 -25.25
C ALA A 208 6.90 15.73 -25.82
N SER A 209 5.77 15.02 -25.98
CA SER A 209 4.45 15.61 -26.16
C SER A 209 3.37 14.65 -25.65
N ALA A 210 2.10 15.06 -25.69
CA ALA A 210 0.98 14.19 -25.31
C ALA A 210 0.88 12.89 -26.14
N SER A 211 1.53 12.82 -27.30
CA SER A 211 1.52 11.65 -28.20
C SER A 211 2.91 11.07 -28.48
N VAL A 212 3.97 11.59 -27.88
CA VAL A 212 5.35 11.11 -28.09
C VAL A 212 6.01 10.92 -26.74
N ALA A 213 6.47 9.70 -26.46
CA ALA A 213 7.15 9.37 -25.22
C ALA A 213 8.53 10.03 -25.12
N GLY A 214 9.01 10.21 -23.88
CA GLY A 214 10.42 10.43 -23.60
C GLY A 214 11.26 9.29 -24.17
N ASN A 215 12.47 9.58 -24.64
CA ASN A 215 13.35 8.58 -25.26
C ASN A 215 14.30 7.88 -24.26
N GLY A 216 14.30 8.30 -22.99
CA GLY A 216 15.05 7.70 -21.89
C GLY A 216 14.16 7.04 -20.83
N THR A 217 14.78 6.36 -19.87
CA THR A 217 14.07 5.78 -18.71
C THR A 217 13.78 6.86 -17.68
N SER A 218 12.54 6.89 -17.18
CA SER A 218 12.09 7.73 -16.08
C SER A 218 11.78 6.90 -14.82
N SER A 219 12.02 7.48 -13.64
CA SER A 219 11.88 6.82 -12.34
C SER A 219 11.50 7.79 -11.21
N HIS A 220 11.23 7.24 -10.02
CA HIS A 220 10.97 7.98 -8.77
C HIS A 220 9.92 9.10 -8.92
N PRO A 221 8.70 8.78 -9.38
CA PRO A 221 7.66 9.79 -9.49
C PRO A 221 7.18 10.25 -8.12
N GLY A 222 6.96 11.55 -7.95
CA GLY A 222 6.27 12.15 -6.79
C GLY A 222 5.11 13.02 -7.24
N ILE A 223 4.08 13.20 -6.41
CA ILE A 223 2.90 14.00 -6.75
C ILE A 223 2.54 14.99 -5.64
N SER A 224 2.24 16.22 -6.04
CA SER A 224 1.69 17.25 -5.15
C SER A 224 0.29 16.87 -4.63
N ARG A 225 -0.11 17.48 -3.52
CA ARG A 225 -1.30 17.11 -2.76
C ARG A 225 -2.60 17.29 -3.55
N ASP A 226 -2.69 18.32 -4.38
CA ASP A 226 -3.82 18.56 -5.28
C ASP A 226 -3.76 17.72 -6.57
N GLY A 227 -2.65 17.02 -6.80
CA GLY A 227 -2.37 16.23 -7.99
C GLY A 227 -2.05 17.05 -9.23
N ARG A 228 -1.72 18.34 -9.08
CA ARG A 228 -1.38 19.21 -10.21
C ARG A 228 0.04 18.96 -10.71
N TYR A 229 1.01 18.93 -9.81
CA TYR A 229 2.41 18.77 -10.14
C TYR A 229 2.88 17.35 -9.89
N VAL A 230 3.64 16.81 -10.85
CA VAL A 230 4.35 15.53 -10.75
C VAL A 230 5.83 15.79 -10.92
N THR A 231 6.65 15.31 -9.98
CA THR A 231 8.12 15.32 -10.10
C THR A 231 8.61 13.94 -10.49
N PHE A 232 9.72 13.82 -11.20
CA PHE A 232 10.34 12.54 -11.56
C PHE A 232 11.78 12.74 -11.99
N ALA A 233 12.58 11.68 -11.98
CA ALA A 233 13.93 11.68 -12.52
C ALA A 233 13.92 10.99 -13.90
N SER A 234 14.67 11.49 -14.89
CA SER A 234 14.65 10.95 -16.26
C SER A 234 16.00 11.07 -16.96
N LEU A 235 16.34 10.05 -17.76
CA LEU A 235 17.48 10.02 -18.69
C LEU A 235 17.12 10.50 -20.11
N ALA A 236 15.91 11.02 -20.30
CA ALA A 236 15.40 11.38 -21.63
C ALA A 236 15.83 12.80 -22.04
N ASP A 237 16.60 12.91 -23.13
CA ASP A 237 17.12 14.16 -23.69
C ASP A 237 16.08 15.01 -24.45
N ASN A 238 14.84 14.50 -24.58
CA ASN A 238 13.80 15.08 -25.42
C ASN A 238 12.58 15.60 -24.64
N LEU A 239 12.68 15.72 -23.31
CA LEU A 239 11.58 16.23 -22.47
C LEU A 239 11.50 17.75 -22.43
N VAL A 240 12.64 18.42 -22.57
CA VAL A 240 12.78 19.87 -22.67
C VAL A 240 13.82 20.20 -23.74
N ASP A 241 13.80 21.42 -24.25
CA ASP A 241 14.83 21.85 -25.19
C ASP A 241 16.21 21.88 -24.51
N TRP A 242 17.26 21.55 -25.26
CA TRP A 242 18.67 21.65 -24.85
C TRP A 242 19.04 20.78 -23.63
N ASP A 243 18.40 19.64 -23.46
CA ASP A 243 18.80 18.63 -22.48
C ASP A 243 19.88 17.71 -23.05
N SER A 244 21.12 18.20 -23.14
CA SER A 244 22.19 17.57 -23.95
C SER A 244 23.36 17.01 -23.14
N ASN A 245 23.17 16.71 -21.86
CA ASN A 245 24.25 16.25 -20.96
C ASN A 245 24.37 14.71 -20.86
N ASP A 246 23.45 13.95 -21.45
CA ASP A 246 23.34 12.49 -21.30
C ASP A 246 23.29 12.04 -19.83
N LYS A 247 22.74 12.88 -18.93
CA LYS A 247 22.60 12.59 -17.51
C LYS A 247 21.15 12.38 -17.11
N GLN A 248 20.98 11.85 -15.89
CA GLN A 248 19.66 11.76 -15.30
C GLN A 248 19.34 13.10 -14.64
N ASP A 249 18.25 13.73 -15.06
CA ASP A 249 17.83 15.03 -14.56
C ASP A 249 16.50 14.93 -13.80
N ILE A 250 16.24 15.90 -12.93
CA ILE A 250 14.97 16.02 -12.23
C ILE A 250 14.04 16.91 -13.03
N PHE A 251 12.80 16.48 -13.21
CA PHE A 251 11.78 17.19 -13.96
C PHE A 251 10.52 17.38 -13.13
N ARG A 252 9.77 18.45 -13.45
CA ARG A 252 8.44 18.70 -12.92
C ARG A 252 7.45 18.94 -14.05
N TRP A 253 6.38 18.14 -14.07
CA TRP A 253 5.25 18.27 -14.98
C TRP A 253 4.06 18.97 -14.33
N ASP A 254 3.46 19.94 -15.01
CA ASP A 254 2.20 20.59 -14.61
C ASP A 254 1.03 19.99 -15.39
N ARG A 255 0.14 19.29 -14.67
CA ARG A 255 -1.05 18.64 -15.21
C ARG A 255 -2.04 19.62 -15.87
N THR A 256 -2.00 20.90 -15.51
CA THR A 256 -2.98 21.89 -15.99
C THR A 256 -2.78 22.23 -17.46
N ASN A 257 -1.54 22.39 -17.87
CA ASN A 257 -1.13 22.80 -19.22
C ASN A 257 -0.28 21.73 -19.93
N GLY A 258 0.14 20.68 -19.23
CA GLY A 258 0.95 19.59 -19.77
C GLY A 258 2.43 19.94 -19.95
N THR A 259 2.94 21.00 -19.31
CA THR A 259 4.32 21.45 -19.49
C THR A 259 5.29 20.73 -18.55
N ILE A 260 6.45 20.33 -19.07
CA ILE A 260 7.60 19.84 -18.29
C ILE A 260 8.61 20.98 -18.15
N ILE A 261 9.21 21.11 -16.97
CA ILE A 261 10.41 21.92 -16.73
C ILE A 261 11.51 21.03 -16.15
N ARG A 262 12.77 21.30 -16.50
CA ARG A 262 13.94 20.75 -15.79
C ARG A 262 14.14 21.52 -14.49
N VAL A 263 14.34 20.77 -13.41
CA VAL A 263 14.52 21.25 -12.03
C VAL A 263 16.01 21.37 -11.71
N THR A 264 16.81 20.45 -12.26
CA THR A 264 18.28 20.43 -12.12
C THR A 264 18.93 21.24 -13.23
N SER A 265 19.49 22.38 -12.87
CA SER A 265 20.23 23.23 -13.79
C SER A 265 21.33 23.95 -13.04
N ASP A 266 22.38 24.34 -13.76
CA ASP A 266 23.40 25.23 -13.21
C ASP A 266 22.86 26.65 -12.98
N ALA A 267 23.73 27.55 -12.54
CA ALA A 267 23.40 28.95 -12.27
C ALA A 267 22.91 29.75 -13.51
N PHE A 268 23.13 29.24 -14.72
CA PHE A 268 22.74 29.86 -15.99
C PHE A 268 21.48 29.21 -16.61
N GLY A 269 21.01 28.09 -16.04
CA GLY A 269 19.87 27.33 -16.54
C GLY A 269 20.25 26.18 -17.47
N ASP A 270 21.55 25.95 -17.69
CA ASP A 270 22.06 24.86 -18.51
C ASP A 270 21.98 23.52 -17.75
N PRO A 271 21.95 22.36 -18.46
CA PRO A 271 21.93 21.05 -17.80
C PRO A 271 23.19 20.84 -16.95
N THR A 272 23.04 20.09 -15.85
CA THR A 272 24.17 19.83 -14.94
C THR A 272 25.16 18.81 -15.51
N ASP A 273 26.37 18.78 -14.96
CA ASP A 273 27.48 17.93 -15.42
C ASP A 273 27.36 16.45 -15.00
N ASN A 274 26.59 16.15 -13.95
CA ASN A 274 26.29 14.79 -13.50
C ASN A 274 24.80 14.58 -13.19
N SER A 275 24.48 13.32 -12.84
CA SER A 275 23.14 12.83 -12.63
C SER A 275 22.57 13.23 -11.26
N SER A 276 21.24 13.32 -11.23
CA SER A 276 20.42 13.63 -10.07
C SER A 276 19.35 12.57 -9.83
N TYR A 277 18.97 12.39 -8.57
CA TYR A 277 18.25 11.22 -8.07
C TYR A 277 17.17 11.58 -7.03
N ASP A 278 16.25 10.64 -6.80
CA ASP A 278 15.30 10.61 -5.68
C ASP A 278 14.52 11.92 -5.42
N PRO A 279 13.84 12.50 -6.42
CA PRO A 279 13.10 13.74 -6.22
C PRO A 279 11.85 13.55 -5.36
N VAL A 280 11.64 14.44 -4.41
CA VAL A 280 10.46 14.49 -3.54
C VAL A 280 9.83 15.89 -3.55
N ILE A 281 8.51 15.96 -3.65
CA ILE A 281 7.78 17.21 -3.89
C ILE A 281 6.93 17.61 -2.67
N SER A 282 6.97 18.90 -2.33
CA SER A 282 6.10 19.51 -1.30
C SER A 282 4.62 19.48 -1.69
N ALA A 283 3.71 19.66 -0.72
CA ALA A 283 2.28 19.46 -0.94
C ALA A 283 1.66 20.43 -1.97
N ASN A 284 2.14 21.66 -2.03
CA ASN A 284 1.72 22.65 -3.03
C ASN A 284 2.55 22.57 -4.34
N GLY A 285 3.56 21.70 -4.37
CA GLY A 285 4.50 21.56 -5.48
C GLY A 285 5.41 22.77 -5.70
N SER A 286 5.62 23.63 -4.69
CA SER A 286 6.48 24.81 -4.81
C SER A 286 7.95 24.54 -4.51
N ARG A 287 8.24 23.44 -3.82
CA ARG A 287 9.60 22.97 -3.50
C ARG A 287 9.78 21.50 -3.86
N ILE A 288 10.96 21.16 -4.37
CA ILE A 288 11.39 19.79 -4.67
C ILE A 288 12.76 19.56 -4.03
N ALA A 289 12.90 18.53 -3.20
CA ALA A 289 14.20 18.09 -2.72
C ALA A 289 14.69 16.90 -3.55
N TYR A 290 15.99 16.78 -3.76
CA TYR A 290 16.61 15.70 -4.55
C TYR A 290 18.07 15.56 -4.13
N SER A 291 18.70 14.43 -4.46
CA SER A 291 20.15 14.27 -4.35
C SER A 291 20.82 14.38 -5.73
N THR A 292 22.07 14.83 -5.79
CA THR A 292 22.79 15.01 -7.05
C THR A 292 24.28 14.79 -6.87
N ASP A 293 24.92 14.24 -7.91
CA ASP A 293 26.38 14.17 -8.03
C ASP A 293 26.94 15.35 -8.86
N ALA A 294 26.08 16.30 -9.25
CA ALA A 294 26.44 17.45 -10.06
C ALA A 294 27.28 18.45 -9.29
N THR A 295 28.42 18.84 -9.88
CA THR A 295 29.30 19.88 -9.33
C THR A 295 28.98 21.26 -9.91
N THR A 296 28.22 21.33 -11.01
CA THR A 296 27.87 22.62 -11.64
C THR A 296 26.58 23.23 -11.10
N ILE A 297 25.86 22.52 -10.23
CA ILE A 297 24.59 23.00 -9.67
C ILE A 297 24.78 24.18 -8.69
N ASP A 298 25.92 24.18 -8.01
CA ASP A 298 26.40 25.20 -7.10
C ASP A 298 27.91 25.36 -7.34
N SER A 299 28.38 26.58 -7.57
CA SER A 299 29.80 26.82 -7.83
C SER A 299 30.71 26.57 -6.63
N ASP A 300 30.11 26.50 -5.44
CA ASP A 300 30.83 26.24 -4.20
C ASP A 300 30.89 24.74 -3.87
N ASP A 301 30.26 23.87 -4.68
CA ASP A 301 30.31 22.41 -4.53
C ASP A 301 31.64 21.83 -5.04
N ASP A 302 32.53 21.47 -4.12
CA ASP A 302 33.89 21.02 -4.41
C ASP A 302 34.29 19.70 -3.72
N ASN A 303 33.36 19.10 -2.95
CA ASN A 303 33.62 17.88 -2.18
C ASN A 303 33.64 16.58 -3.04
N GLY A 304 33.11 16.63 -4.26
CA GLY A 304 33.07 15.50 -5.19
C GLY A 304 32.23 14.30 -4.70
N VAL A 305 31.24 14.54 -3.84
CA VAL A 305 30.31 13.53 -3.33
C VAL A 305 28.86 13.95 -3.58
N SER A 306 27.93 12.99 -3.48
CA SER A 306 26.51 13.26 -3.64
C SER A 306 26.00 14.20 -2.55
N ASP A 307 25.27 15.23 -2.93
CA ASP A 307 24.68 16.21 -2.02
C ASP A 307 23.17 16.30 -2.19
N VAL A 308 22.48 16.81 -1.15
CA VAL A 308 21.04 17.03 -1.19
C VAL A 308 20.76 18.51 -1.38
N TYR A 309 19.87 18.81 -2.33
CA TYR A 309 19.45 20.16 -2.68
C TYR A 309 17.92 20.31 -2.57
N VAL A 310 17.46 21.56 -2.47
CA VAL A 310 16.06 21.95 -2.58
C VAL A 310 15.89 23.01 -3.64
N TRP A 311 15.11 22.70 -4.67
CA TRP A 311 14.67 23.66 -5.68
C TRP A 311 13.41 24.40 -5.22
N ASP A 312 13.38 25.72 -5.44
CA ASP A 312 12.23 26.59 -5.18
C ASP A 312 11.62 27.12 -6.49
N SER A 313 10.34 26.86 -6.69
CA SER A 313 9.61 27.26 -7.91
C SER A 313 9.41 28.77 -8.09
N GLY A 314 9.52 29.56 -7.02
CA GLY A 314 9.37 31.00 -7.07
C GLY A 314 10.64 31.69 -7.56
N THR A 315 11.81 31.13 -7.25
CA THR A 315 13.12 31.64 -7.72
C THR A 315 13.65 30.89 -8.93
N GLY A 316 13.21 29.65 -9.13
CA GLY A 316 13.77 28.73 -10.13
C GLY A 316 15.14 28.17 -9.75
N LYS A 317 15.60 28.37 -8.50
CA LYS A 317 16.96 28.02 -8.05
C LYS A 317 16.96 26.89 -7.03
N SER A 318 18.10 26.22 -6.95
CA SER A 318 18.38 25.16 -5.99
C SER A 318 19.34 25.66 -4.90
N GLU A 319 19.10 25.22 -3.67
CA GLU A 319 19.92 25.52 -2.49
C GLU A 319 20.35 24.21 -1.84
N ARG A 320 21.62 24.08 -1.47
CA ARG A 320 22.14 22.89 -0.79
C ARG A 320 21.57 22.80 0.62
N VAL A 321 21.23 21.59 1.06
CA VAL A 321 20.74 21.33 2.43
C VAL A 321 21.72 20.52 3.26
N SER A 322 22.57 19.71 2.62
CA SER A 322 23.61 18.89 3.25
C SER A 322 24.89 19.70 3.54
N GLU A 323 24.74 20.90 4.08
CA GLU A 323 25.88 21.75 4.46
C GLU A 323 26.36 21.46 5.89
N ASP A 324 27.66 21.65 6.10
CA ASP A 324 28.29 21.66 7.41
C ASP A 324 27.71 22.76 8.34
N VAL A 325 28.16 22.79 9.60
CA VAL A 325 27.70 23.79 10.58
C VAL A 325 28.08 25.24 10.27
N LEU A 326 28.93 25.48 9.27
CA LEU A 326 29.39 26.80 8.82
C LEU A 326 28.75 27.22 7.48
N GLY A 327 28.00 26.33 6.82
CA GLY A 327 27.39 26.57 5.52
C GLY A 327 28.27 26.17 4.32
N ASN A 328 29.34 25.40 4.53
CA ASN A 328 30.15 24.84 3.45
C ASN A 328 29.72 23.40 3.13
N ASP A 329 30.41 22.81 2.16
CA ASP A 329 30.37 21.39 1.85
C ASP A 329 30.54 20.53 3.09
N SER A 330 29.70 19.50 3.21
CA SER A 330 29.89 18.47 4.22
C SER A 330 30.97 17.47 3.80
N ASN A 331 31.59 16.79 4.77
CA ASN A 331 32.68 15.85 4.51
C ASN A 331 32.25 14.44 4.06
N GLY A 332 30.99 14.27 3.66
CA GLY A 332 30.46 12.97 3.29
C GLY A 332 29.16 13.04 2.53
N ALA A 333 28.93 12.04 1.69
CA ALA A 333 27.79 12.00 0.80
C ALA A 333 26.44 11.93 1.54
N SER A 334 25.43 12.57 0.95
CA SER A 334 24.07 12.71 1.47
C SER A 334 23.03 12.27 0.43
N TYR A 335 21.97 11.59 0.87
CA TYR A 335 21.00 10.93 -0.03
C TYR A 335 19.60 10.81 0.57
N ALA A 336 18.68 10.26 -0.23
CA ALA A 336 17.32 9.85 0.17
C ALA A 336 16.53 10.97 0.87
N PRO A 337 16.32 12.12 0.20
CA PRO A 337 15.59 13.23 0.79
C PRO A 337 14.10 12.91 0.98
N SER A 338 13.50 13.61 1.93
CA SER A 338 12.07 13.69 2.20
C SER A 338 11.74 15.13 2.55
N ILE A 339 10.53 15.61 2.25
CA ILE A 339 10.16 17.02 2.43
C ILE A 339 8.83 17.16 3.16
N SER A 340 8.73 18.14 4.07
CA SER A 340 7.46 18.47 4.74
C SER A 340 6.44 19.04 3.75
N ALA A 341 5.15 18.98 4.12
CA ALA A 341 4.06 19.41 3.25
C ALA A 341 4.19 20.88 2.83
N ASP A 342 4.62 21.75 3.73
CA ASP A 342 4.88 23.16 3.47
C ASP A 342 6.25 23.44 2.83
N GLY A 343 7.11 22.43 2.69
CA GLY A 343 8.47 22.55 2.20
C GLY A 343 9.44 23.26 3.15
N ALA A 344 9.06 23.50 4.41
CA ALA A 344 9.90 24.18 5.40
C ALA A 344 10.98 23.29 6.01
N TYR A 345 10.83 21.96 5.92
CA TYR A 345 11.78 20.99 6.46
C TYR A 345 12.11 19.89 5.45
N VAL A 346 13.39 19.53 5.38
CA VAL A 346 13.87 18.41 4.58
C VAL A 346 14.56 17.41 5.49
N GLY A 347 14.16 16.14 5.42
CA GLY A 347 14.81 15.03 6.10
C GLY A 347 15.69 14.28 5.10
N TYR A 348 16.90 13.90 5.48
CA TYR A 348 17.82 13.18 4.59
C TYR A 348 18.79 12.31 5.39
N GLN A 349 19.41 11.34 4.72
CA GLN A 349 20.49 10.54 5.29
C GLN A 349 21.83 11.16 4.87
N SER A 350 22.85 11.08 5.73
CA SER A 350 24.21 11.46 5.37
C SER A 350 25.26 10.60 6.06
N ASN A 351 26.38 10.39 5.36
CA ASN A 351 27.62 9.82 5.90
C ASN A 351 28.54 10.89 6.52
N ALA A 352 28.21 12.18 6.37
CA ALA A 352 29.01 13.27 6.88
C ALA A 352 28.94 13.37 8.41
N SER A 353 30.05 13.82 8.99
CA SER A 353 30.24 13.98 10.44
C SER A 353 30.24 15.43 10.91
N ASP A 354 30.12 16.39 10.00
CA ASP A 354 30.24 17.82 10.25
C ASP A 354 28.94 18.61 10.00
N LEU A 355 27.85 17.92 9.63
CA LEU A 355 26.50 18.51 9.50
C LEU A 355 25.96 19.08 10.82
N VAL A 356 26.41 18.53 11.95
CA VAL A 356 26.12 19.04 13.30
C VAL A 356 27.32 18.85 14.22
N ILE A 357 27.43 19.70 15.24
CA ILE A 357 28.46 19.55 16.27
C ILE A 357 28.23 18.23 17.03
N GLY A 358 29.30 17.45 17.18
CA GLY A 358 29.30 16.23 17.99
C GLY A 358 28.78 15.00 17.25
N ASP A 359 28.84 14.96 15.90
CA ASP A 359 28.92 13.65 15.26
C ASP A 359 30.26 12.99 15.52
N SER A 360 30.24 11.73 15.96
CA SER A 360 31.47 10.98 16.18
C SER A 360 31.27 9.47 16.14
N ASN A 361 30.13 8.96 15.67
CA ASN A 361 29.90 7.51 15.58
C ASN A 361 30.56 6.86 14.36
N GLY A 362 30.94 7.65 13.34
CA GLY A 362 31.51 7.15 12.10
C GLY A 362 30.52 6.32 11.26
N THR A 363 29.22 6.54 11.42
CA THR A 363 28.17 5.81 10.69
C THR A 363 27.13 6.77 10.13
N ALA A 364 26.44 6.37 9.05
CA ALA A 364 25.38 7.20 8.47
C ALA A 364 24.30 7.58 9.50
N ASP A 365 23.87 8.83 9.46
CA ASP A 365 22.84 9.38 10.34
C ASP A 365 21.73 10.05 9.54
N VAL A 366 20.58 10.23 10.19
CA VAL A 366 19.44 10.94 9.62
C VAL A 366 19.36 12.35 10.17
N TYR A 367 19.17 13.32 9.29
CA TYR A 367 19.15 14.74 9.58
C TYR A 367 17.83 15.37 9.16
N ARG A 368 17.48 16.50 9.77
CA ARG A 368 16.41 17.40 9.35
C ARG A 368 16.96 18.81 9.18
N ARG A 369 16.94 19.33 7.96
CA ARG A 369 17.20 20.73 7.64
C ARG A 369 15.96 21.57 7.94
N ASN A 370 16.14 22.70 8.61
CA ASN A 370 15.17 23.80 8.62
C ASN A 370 15.57 24.79 7.52
N ILE A 371 14.75 24.88 6.47
CA ILE A 371 15.07 25.67 5.28
C ILE A 371 15.18 27.16 5.61
N ALA A 372 14.23 27.71 6.36
CA ALA A 372 14.23 29.15 6.68
C ALA A 372 15.38 29.55 7.61
N ALA A 373 15.85 28.64 8.46
CA ALA A 373 16.92 28.91 9.41
C ALA A 373 18.32 28.56 8.88
N GLY A 374 18.42 27.77 7.81
CA GLY A 374 19.71 27.25 7.32
C GLY A 374 20.39 26.30 8.31
N THR A 375 19.63 25.60 9.16
CA THR A 375 20.22 24.77 10.23
C THR A 375 19.87 23.29 10.10
N ASN A 376 20.86 22.43 10.29
CA ASN A 376 20.70 20.98 10.39
C ASN A 376 20.50 20.52 11.83
N ALA A 377 19.66 19.50 12.01
CA ALA A 377 19.45 18.82 13.30
C ALA A 377 19.49 17.30 13.10
N ARG A 378 20.34 16.59 13.84
CA ARG A 378 20.34 15.13 13.83
C ARG A 378 19.03 14.59 14.41
N VAL A 379 18.39 13.70 13.66
CA VAL A 379 17.14 13.01 13.99
C VAL A 379 17.42 11.70 14.73
N SER A 380 18.40 10.94 14.25
CA SER A 380 18.87 9.66 14.81
C SER A 380 19.67 9.87 16.09
N VAL A 381 19.04 10.42 17.13
CA VAL A 381 19.70 10.66 18.43
C VAL A 381 19.14 9.71 19.48
N ALA A 382 20.04 9.03 20.20
CA ALA A 382 19.67 8.17 21.31
C ALA A 382 19.32 9.00 22.55
N THR A 383 18.39 8.50 23.37
CA THR A 383 18.08 9.13 24.67
C THR A 383 19.30 9.22 25.61
N SER A 384 20.32 8.40 25.38
CA SER A 384 21.58 8.35 26.14
C SER A 384 22.78 9.01 25.42
N GLY A 385 22.57 9.69 24.30
CA GLY A 385 23.64 10.31 23.51
C GLY A 385 23.68 9.83 22.05
N GLN A 386 24.86 9.42 21.58
CA GLN A 386 25.09 9.02 20.19
C GLN A 386 24.46 7.65 19.86
N PRO A 387 23.85 7.47 18.68
CA PRO A 387 23.45 6.14 18.23
C PRO A 387 24.67 5.25 17.96
N ASN A 388 24.53 3.94 18.19
CA ASN A 388 25.60 2.95 17.99
C ASN A 388 25.45 2.12 16.70
N GLY A 389 24.66 2.60 15.75
CA GLY A 389 24.43 1.96 14.47
C GLY A 389 23.92 2.97 13.45
N TYR A 390 24.08 2.64 12.17
CA TYR A 390 23.68 3.54 11.10
C TYR A 390 22.15 3.70 11.02
N SER A 391 21.72 4.87 10.54
CA SER A 391 20.33 5.24 10.35
C SER A 391 20.09 5.76 8.94
N THR A 392 18.94 5.41 8.36
CA THR A 392 18.61 5.69 6.95
C THR A 392 17.14 6.10 6.77
N GLN A 393 16.79 6.54 5.56
CA GLN A 393 15.41 6.74 5.07
C GLN A 393 14.52 7.59 6.00
N ALA A 394 14.70 8.91 5.95
CA ALA A 394 13.84 9.85 6.65
C ALA A 394 12.45 9.93 6.01
N ALA A 395 11.40 9.99 6.83
CA ALA A 395 10.07 10.42 6.41
C ALA A 395 9.57 11.53 7.33
N VAL A 396 9.33 12.71 6.78
CA VAL A 396 9.02 13.94 7.52
C VAL A 396 7.52 14.24 7.50
N SER A 397 6.93 14.47 8.67
CA SER A 397 5.53 14.90 8.80
C SER A 397 5.28 16.32 8.26
N ALA A 398 4.02 16.70 8.05
CA ALA A 398 3.65 17.94 7.37
C ALA A 398 4.24 19.22 7.98
N THR A 399 4.55 19.21 9.29
CA THR A 399 5.12 20.35 10.03
C THR A 399 6.58 20.15 10.41
N GLY A 400 7.22 19.06 9.97
CA GLY A 400 8.59 18.72 10.37
C GLY A 400 8.77 18.27 11.82
N ARG A 401 7.71 18.31 12.65
CA ARG A 401 7.80 17.94 14.07
C ARG A 401 8.12 16.47 14.27
N TYR A 402 7.48 15.58 13.52
CA TYR A 402 7.73 14.14 13.59
C TYR A 402 8.55 13.70 12.39
N VAL A 403 9.60 12.93 12.65
CA VAL A 403 10.41 12.29 11.62
C VAL A 403 10.50 10.81 11.91
N ALA A 404 10.03 9.98 10.99
CA ALA A 404 10.23 8.53 11.02
C ALA A 404 11.54 8.18 10.30
N PHE A 405 12.25 7.15 10.77
CA PHE A 405 13.52 6.73 10.18
C PHE A 405 13.82 5.26 10.48
N ALA A 406 14.64 4.64 9.63
CA ALA A 406 15.16 3.30 9.85
C ALA A 406 16.49 3.37 10.62
N SER A 407 16.76 2.42 11.51
CA SER A 407 18.05 2.33 12.19
C SER A 407 18.40 0.93 12.66
N GLN A 408 19.70 0.60 12.62
CA GLN A 408 20.27 -0.58 13.26
C GLN A 408 20.74 -0.32 14.70
N ALA A 409 20.72 0.93 15.15
CA ALA A 409 21.14 1.28 16.50
C ALA A 409 20.22 0.62 17.54
N ASP A 410 20.81 -0.08 18.49
CA ASP A 410 20.07 -0.74 19.57
C ASP A 410 19.90 0.18 20.78
N ASN A 411 20.44 1.39 20.78
CA ASN A 411 20.43 2.30 21.93
C ASN A 411 19.50 3.53 21.76
N LEU A 412 18.70 3.60 20.68
CA LEU A 412 17.85 4.76 20.38
C LEU A 412 16.69 4.97 21.37
N VAL A 413 16.28 3.91 22.09
CA VAL A 413 15.19 3.92 23.07
C VAL A 413 15.62 3.27 24.38
N ALA A 414 15.03 3.69 25.49
CA ALA A 414 15.31 3.08 26.79
C ALA A 414 14.98 1.58 26.81
N GLY A 415 15.91 0.77 27.33
CA GLY A 415 15.83 -0.70 27.32
C GLY A 415 16.31 -1.35 26.02
N GLY A 416 16.75 -0.53 25.06
CA GLY A 416 17.33 -0.93 23.79
C GLY A 416 16.35 -1.50 22.76
N SER A 417 16.83 -1.72 21.53
CA SER A 417 16.10 -2.47 20.52
C SER A 417 16.27 -3.97 20.78
N PRO A 418 15.20 -4.77 20.83
CA PRO A 418 15.28 -6.14 21.28
C PRO A 418 15.94 -7.11 20.27
N ASP A 419 16.29 -6.63 19.06
CA ASP A 419 16.60 -7.48 17.90
C ASP A 419 18.10 -7.50 17.50
N ASN A 420 19.00 -7.24 18.46
CA ASN A 420 20.46 -7.37 18.34
C ASN A 420 21.07 -6.75 17.05
N GLY A 421 20.66 -5.53 16.67
CA GLY A 421 21.20 -4.82 15.50
C GLY A 421 20.40 -5.00 14.20
N SER A 422 19.25 -5.67 14.23
CA SER A 422 18.33 -5.69 13.07
C SER A 422 17.71 -4.32 12.83
N THR A 423 17.55 -3.93 11.56
CA THR A 423 16.95 -2.64 11.19
C THR A 423 15.51 -2.54 11.68
N ASN A 424 15.24 -1.43 12.38
CA ASN A 424 13.97 -1.11 13.00
C ASN A 424 13.48 0.28 12.57
N VAL A 425 12.19 0.54 12.69
CA VAL A 425 11.58 1.83 12.36
C VAL A 425 11.31 2.62 13.64
N PHE A 426 11.84 3.83 13.71
CA PHE A 426 11.72 4.75 14.84
C PHE A 426 10.98 6.02 14.43
N VAL A 427 10.42 6.74 15.42
CA VAL A 427 9.87 8.08 15.24
C VAL A 427 10.44 9.02 16.29
N ARG A 428 10.98 10.15 15.82
CA ARG A 428 11.49 11.24 16.64
C ARG A 428 10.48 12.38 16.70
N ASP A 429 10.14 12.85 17.90
CA ASP A 429 9.48 14.13 18.12
C ASP A 429 10.57 15.21 18.26
N MET A 430 10.73 16.03 17.24
CA MET A 430 11.77 17.06 17.16
C MET A 430 11.52 18.24 18.10
N THR A 431 10.30 18.38 18.63
CA THR A 431 9.98 19.39 19.65
C THR A 431 10.24 18.86 21.04
N ALA A 432 9.76 17.64 21.34
CA ALA A 432 9.90 17.05 22.66
C ALA A 432 11.29 16.44 22.91
N GLY A 433 12.07 16.21 21.85
CA GLY A 433 13.35 15.55 21.96
C GLY A 433 13.23 14.09 22.41
N THR A 434 12.16 13.39 22.00
CA THR A 434 11.91 11.98 22.36
C THR A 434 11.89 11.06 21.14
N THR A 435 12.45 9.85 21.27
CA THR A 435 12.47 8.81 20.22
C THR A 435 11.64 7.62 20.70
N VAL A 436 10.83 7.05 19.81
CA VAL A 436 10.04 5.83 20.08
C VAL A 436 10.19 4.80 18.96
N LEU A 437 10.17 3.52 19.33
CA LEU A 437 10.18 2.40 18.39
C LEU A 437 8.77 2.17 17.81
N ALA A 438 8.63 2.33 16.49
CA ALA A 438 7.37 2.18 15.77
C ALA A 438 7.16 0.74 15.26
N SER A 439 8.22 0.04 14.85
CA SER A 439 8.19 -1.38 14.46
C SER A 439 8.10 -2.31 15.67
N ARG A 440 7.09 -2.12 16.54
CA ARG A 440 6.88 -2.97 17.72
C ARG A 440 5.41 -3.25 17.98
N ASP A 441 5.06 -4.52 18.17
CA ASP A 441 3.78 -4.90 18.81
C ASP A 441 4.04 -5.66 20.12
N ARG A 442 3.16 -5.46 21.09
CA ARG A 442 3.26 -5.92 22.50
C ARG A 442 2.84 -7.38 22.68
N VAL A 443 2.84 -8.21 21.64
CA VAL A 443 2.26 -9.56 21.73
C VAL A 443 3.22 -10.54 22.39
N SER A 444 4.53 -10.43 22.16
CA SER A 444 5.58 -11.16 22.91
C SER A 444 6.98 -10.84 22.38
N GLY A 445 7.94 -10.51 23.26
CA GLY A 445 9.37 -10.58 22.95
C GLY A 445 9.91 -9.59 21.90
N PRO A 446 11.19 -9.76 21.51
CA PRO A 446 11.81 -9.11 20.35
C PRO A 446 11.04 -9.37 19.07
N THR A 447 11.17 -8.48 18.08
CA THR A 447 10.69 -8.77 16.72
C THR A 447 11.65 -9.74 16.03
N ASN A 448 11.13 -10.63 15.19
CA ASN A 448 11.93 -11.71 14.61
C ASN A 448 12.39 -11.47 13.17
N GLY A 449 12.31 -10.22 12.67
CA GLY A 449 12.67 -9.89 11.31
C GLY A 449 12.96 -8.41 11.08
N MET A 450 13.68 -8.12 9.99
CA MET A 450 14.04 -6.76 9.59
C MET A 450 12.80 -5.97 9.15
N SER A 451 12.74 -4.70 9.57
CA SER A 451 11.87 -3.69 8.97
C SER A 451 12.70 -2.80 8.05
N TYR A 452 12.34 -2.73 6.76
CA TYR A 452 13.21 -2.12 5.74
C TYR A 452 13.32 -0.61 5.85
N GLY A 453 12.31 0.06 6.41
CA GLY A 453 12.30 1.50 6.71
C GLY A 453 10.90 2.10 6.65
N ALA A 454 10.75 3.36 7.10
CA ALA A 454 9.49 4.08 7.03
C ALA A 454 9.24 4.55 5.59
N THR A 455 8.12 4.13 5.01
CA THR A 455 7.77 4.49 3.63
C THR A 455 6.83 5.69 3.56
N SER A 456 6.08 5.97 4.63
CA SER A 456 5.38 7.25 4.78
C SER A 456 5.01 7.56 6.23
N ILE A 457 4.75 8.84 6.52
CA ILE A 457 4.21 9.35 7.78
C ILE A 457 3.04 10.29 7.50
N SER A 458 1.96 10.21 8.29
CA SER A 458 0.82 11.14 8.15
C SER A 458 1.20 12.57 8.55
N ASP A 459 0.45 13.55 8.03
CA ASP A 459 0.66 14.98 8.31
C ASP A 459 0.82 15.32 9.80
N ASP A 460 0.01 14.70 10.65
CA ASP A 460 -0.01 14.89 12.11
C ASP A 460 1.04 14.03 12.85
N GLY A 461 1.85 13.27 12.12
CA GLY A 461 2.83 12.32 12.65
C GLY A 461 2.22 11.19 13.47
N ARG A 462 0.92 10.90 13.30
CA ARG A 462 0.24 9.84 14.04
C ARG A 462 0.47 8.46 13.43
N LEU A 463 0.46 8.37 12.11
CA LEU A 463 0.46 7.11 11.40
C LEU A 463 1.76 6.95 10.61
N VAL A 464 2.43 5.80 10.74
CA VAL A 464 3.64 5.49 10.00
C VAL A 464 3.45 4.16 9.29
N THR A 465 3.78 4.11 8.00
CA THR A 465 3.78 2.88 7.22
C THR A 465 5.20 2.38 6.97
N PHE A 466 5.36 1.07 6.95
CA PHE A 466 6.64 0.42 6.71
C PHE A 466 6.43 -1.04 6.26
N PRO A 467 7.26 -1.56 5.35
CA PRO A 467 7.32 -2.98 5.05
C PRO A 467 8.22 -3.71 6.06
N SER A 468 7.85 -4.93 6.45
CA SER A 468 8.62 -5.75 7.39
C SER A 468 8.54 -7.23 7.06
N MET A 469 9.64 -7.95 7.29
CA MET A 469 9.71 -9.42 7.25
C MET A 469 9.31 -10.07 8.59
N ALA A 470 9.08 -9.26 9.63
CA ALA A 470 8.80 -9.77 10.97
C ALA A 470 7.40 -10.40 11.04
N THR A 471 7.36 -11.68 11.38
CA THR A 471 6.13 -12.50 11.44
C THR A 471 5.37 -12.34 12.78
N ASP A 472 5.93 -11.58 13.72
CA ASP A 472 5.41 -11.38 15.07
C ASP A 472 4.93 -9.94 15.34
N LEU A 473 5.00 -9.05 14.35
CA LEU A 473 4.44 -7.69 14.46
C LEU A 473 2.91 -7.68 14.58
N VAL A 474 2.23 -8.69 14.03
CA VAL A 474 0.77 -8.85 14.20
C VAL A 474 0.45 -10.34 14.25
N ALA A 475 -0.43 -10.73 15.17
CA ALA A 475 -0.89 -12.11 15.26
C ALA A 475 -1.51 -12.61 13.93
N GLY A 476 -1.03 -13.75 13.44
CA GLY A 476 -1.53 -14.41 12.25
C GLY A 476 -0.83 -14.00 10.96
N ASP A 477 0.29 -13.28 11.04
CA ASP A 477 1.25 -13.20 9.95
C ASP A 477 2.04 -14.52 9.85
N THR A 478 1.98 -15.17 8.69
CA THR A 478 2.47 -16.55 8.50
C THR A 478 2.99 -16.83 7.10
N ASN A 479 3.06 -15.84 6.21
CA ASN A 479 3.38 -16.08 4.78
C ASN A 479 4.91 -16.16 4.51
N GLY A 480 5.74 -15.71 5.46
CA GLY A 480 7.20 -15.64 5.28
C GLY A 480 7.63 -14.67 4.17
N LYS A 481 6.84 -13.63 3.91
CA LYS A 481 7.12 -12.56 2.93
C LYS A 481 7.07 -11.19 3.61
N PRO A 482 7.66 -10.14 3.01
CA PRO A 482 7.44 -8.78 3.46
C PRO A 482 5.95 -8.40 3.41
N ASP A 483 5.41 -7.93 4.52
CA ASP A 483 4.07 -7.38 4.59
C ASP A 483 4.11 -5.87 4.92
N GLY A 484 3.07 -5.16 4.49
CA GLY A 484 2.92 -3.73 4.74
C GLY A 484 2.22 -3.48 6.08
N PHE A 485 2.88 -2.76 6.99
CA PHE A 485 2.40 -2.46 8.33
C PHE A 485 2.17 -0.97 8.55
N LEU A 486 1.20 -0.67 9.43
CA LEU A 486 0.83 0.66 9.90
C LEU A 486 0.97 0.70 11.42
N TRP A 487 1.79 1.60 11.92
CA TRP A 487 1.88 1.94 13.34
C TRP A 487 1.05 3.20 13.65
N ASP A 488 0.24 3.14 14.70
CA ASP A 488 -0.53 4.28 15.21
C ASP A 488 0.07 4.79 16.53
N ARG A 489 0.78 5.92 16.47
CA ARG A 489 1.45 6.58 17.59
C ARG A 489 0.52 6.86 18.77
N SER A 490 -0.75 7.16 18.52
CA SER A 490 -1.71 7.48 19.60
C SER A 490 -2.04 6.27 20.47
N THR A 491 -1.85 5.06 19.94
CA THR A 491 -2.14 3.80 20.63
C THR A 491 -0.91 2.92 20.85
N GLY A 492 0.19 3.22 20.15
CA GLY A 492 1.40 2.38 20.09
C GLY A 492 1.16 1.04 19.40
N LYS A 493 0.13 0.92 18.56
CA LYS A 493 -0.30 -0.35 17.97
C LYS A 493 0.16 -0.48 16.51
N VAL A 494 0.68 -1.65 16.15
CA VAL A 494 0.95 -2.06 14.77
C VAL A 494 -0.24 -2.83 14.18
N SER A 495 -0.51 -2.63 12.90
CA SER A 495 -1.52 -3.38 12.15
C SER A 495 -1.12 -3.55 10.69
N MET A 496 -1.37 -4.73 10.15
CA MET A 496 -1.19 -5.01 8.72
C MET A 496 -2.18 -4.19 7.88
N ILE A 497 -1.66 -3.47 6.88
CA ILE A 497 -2.38 -2.53 6.01
C ILE A 497 -3.24 -3.29 4.99
N VAL A 498 -2.56 -4.13 4.21
CA VAL A 498 -3.12 -4.87 3.09
C VAL A 498 -3.36 -6.29 3.57
N ARG A 499 -4.52 -6.85 3.24
CA ARG A 499 -4.89 -8.21 3.63
C ARG A 499 -5.51 -8.93 2.46
N ASP A 500 -5.32 -10.24 2.42
CA ASP A 500 -6.00 -11.08 1.46
C ASP A 500 -7.54 -11.06 1.66
N LYS A 501 -8.26 -11.77 0.79
CA LYS A 501 -9.73 -11.92 0.89
C LYS A 501 -10.18 -12.64 2.17
N LEU A 502 -9.25 -13.26 2.91
CA LEU A 502 -9.46 -14.09 4.09
C LEU A 502 -9.08 -13.37 5.39
N TRP A 503 -8.64 -12.10 5.30
CA TRP A 503 -8.13 -11.26 6.38
C TRP A 503 -6.78 -11.70 6.96
N GLY A 504 -6.04 -12.55 6.24
CA GLY A 504 -4.64 -12.88 6.50
C GLY A 504 -3.67 -12.01 5.68
N PRO A 505 -2.36 -12.28 5.79
CA PRO A 505 -1.36 -11.68 4.90
C PRO A 505 -1.60 -12.07 3.44
N THR A 506 -1.06 -11.29 2.51
CA THR A 506 -1.13 -11.60 1.08
C THR A 506 -0.21 -12.76 0.71
N ASN A 507 -0.49 -13.43 -0.40
CA ASN A 507 0.35 -14.53 -0.89
C ASN A 507 1.69 -14.09 -1.52
N GLY A 508 1.88 -12.78 -1.70
CA GLY A 508 3.10 -12.16 -2.19
C GLY A 508 3.51 -10.96 -1.33
N PRO A 509 4.74 -10.45 -1.53
CA PRO A 509 5.26 -9.30 -0.81
C PRO A 509 4.45 -8.02 -1.06
N ILE A 510 4.33 -7.19 -0.03
CA ILE A 510 3.88 -5.80 -0.14
C ILE A 510 5.08 -4.89 0.00
N PHE A 511 5.24 -3.98 -0.95
CA PHE A 511 6.34 -3.05 -0.98
C PHE A 511 5.84 -1.60 -1.00
N GLU A 512 6.64 -0.71 -0.41
CA GLU A 512 6.43 0.74 -0.33
C GLU A 512 4.97 1.17 -0.09
N PRO A 513 4.36 0.77 1.03
CA PRO A 513 3.04 1.28 1.37
C PRO A 513 3.10 2.77 1.68
N VAL A 514 2.43 3.61 0.89
CA VAL A 514 2.37 5.07 1.07
C VAL A 514 0.97 5.56 1.41
N LEU A 515 0.85 6.42 2.42
CA LEU A 515 -0.43 7.00 2.84
C LEU A 515 -0.82 8.18 1.96
N SER A 516 -2.08 8.19 1.50
CA SER A 516 -2.73 9.44 1.09
C SER A 516 -2.79 10.43 2.26
N ALA A 517 -2.77 11.72 1.96
CA ALA A 517 -2.74 12.78 2.98
C ALA A 517 -4.01 12.81 3.86
N ASP A 518 -5.17 12.38 3.34
CA ASP A 518 -6.39 12.21 4.15
C ASP A 518 -6.40 10.91 4.98
N THR A 519 -5.36 10.10 4.81
CA THR A 519 -5.11 8.80 5.44
C THR A 519 -6.15 7.73 5.12
N LYS A 520 -7.06 7.94 4.17
CA LYS A 520 -8.12 6.95 3.84
C LYS A 520 -7.64 5.89 2.87
N TRP A 521 -6.54 6.15 2.17
CA TRP A 521 -5.99 5.30 1.12
C TRP A 521 -4.51 4.99 1.35
N VAL A 522 -4.09 3.82 0.88
CA VAL A 522 -2.70 3.39 0.81
C VAL A 522 -2.37 2.97 -0.62
N GLY A 523 -1.31 3.53 -1.20
CA GLY A 523 -0.70 3.08 -2.45
C GLY A 523 0.42 2.09 -2.14
N PHE A 524 0.63 1.09 -2.98
CA PHE A 524 1.70 0.10 -2.81
C PHE A 524 1.88 -0.69 -4.11
N TYR A 525 3.02 -1.35 -4.26
CA TYR A 525 3.20 -2.38 -5.27
C TYR A 525 3.39 -3.75 -4.63
N THR A 526 3.06 -4.79 -5.38
CA THR A 526 3.03 -6.15 -4.86
C THR A 526 3.16 -7.18 -5.96
N GLN A 527 3.67 -8.35 -5.62
CA GLN A 527 3.63 -9.56 -6.46
C GLN A 527 2.51 -10.51 -6.00
N ALA A 528 1.59 -10.03 -5.16
CA ALA A 528 0.48 -10.81 -4.64
C ALA A 528 -0.63 -10.97 -5.69
N SER A 529 -0.93 -12.21 -6.04
CA SER A 529 -1.94 -12.57 -7.05
C SER A 529 -3.33 -12.84 -6.45
N ASP A 530 -3.53 -12.53 -5.16
CA ASP A 530 -4.78 -12.81 -4.44
C ASP A 530 -5.62 -11.57 -4.09
N LEU A 531 -5.12 -10.37 -4.41
CA LEU A 531 -5.75 -9.08 -4.08
C LEU A 531 -6.94 -8.72 -4.98
N SER A 532 -6.84 -8.99 -6.28
CA SER A 532 -7.88 -8.67 -7.26
C SER A 532 -8.25 -9.90 -8.10
N PRO A 533 -9.49 -10.02 -8.61
CA PRO A 533 -9.80 -11.00 -9.66
C PRO A 533 -9.19 -10.64 -11.02
N SER A 534 -8.81 -9.37 -11.23
CA SER A 534 -8.22 -8.86 -12.49
C SER A 534 -6.71 -9.00 -12.56
N ASP A 535 -6.09 -9.41 -11.46
CA ASP A 535 -4.67 -9.68 -11.35
C ASP A 535 -4.50 -11.07 -10.76
N THR A 536 -3.99 -11.97 -11.59
CA THR A 536 -3.74 -13.38 -11.24
C THR A 536 -2.29 -13.77 -11.50
N SER A 537 -1.45 -12.80 -11.86
CA SER A 537 -0.05 -13.02 -12.22
C SER A 537 0.85 -12.72 -11.02
N PRO A 538 1.96 -13.43 -10.82
CA PRO A 538 2.94 -13.11 -9.78
C PRO A 538 3.91 -11.98 -10.22
N VAL A 539 3.47 -11.10 -11.11
CA VAL A 539 4.24 -9.95 -11.57
C VAL A 539 4.01 -8.78 -10.62
N THR A 540 4.94 -7.84 -10.58
CA THR A 540 4.75 -6.64 -9.76
C THR A 540 3.62 -5.83 -10.35
N ASP A 541 2.65 -5.43 -9.53
CA ASP A 541 1.51 -4.59 -9.90
C ASP A 541 1.28 -3.51 -8.84
N GLY A 542 0.79 -2.35 -9.26
CA GLY A 542 0.50 -1.23 -8.37
C GLY A 542 -0.98 -1.15 -8.00
N PHE A 543 -1.26 -1.00 -6.71
CA PHE A 543 -2.60 -0.97 -6.15
C PHE A 543 -2.84 0.23 -5.26
N VAL A 544 -4.10 0.63 -5.18
CA VAL A 544 -4.62 1.53 -4.15
C VAL A 544 -5.62 0.79 -3.27
N TRP A 545 -5.38 0.82 -1.96
CA TRP A 545 -6.20 0.18 -0.94
C TRP A 545 -6.94 1.18 -0.07
N ARG A 546 -8.25 0.97 0.10
CA ARG A 546 -9.04 1.74 1.07
C ARG A 546 -8.91 1.16 2.48
N ARG A 547 -8.30 1.94 3.38
CA ARG A 547 -8.19 1.61 4.82
C ARG A 547 -9.57 1.59 5.49
#